data_AF-A0A1Q9K6U9-F1
#
_entry.id   AF-A0A1Q9K6U9-F1
#
_cell.length_a   1.000
_cell.length_b   1.000
_cell.length_c   1.000
_cell.angle_alpha   90.00
_cell.angle_beta   90.00
_cell.angle_gamma   90.00
#
_symmetry.space_group_name_H-M   'P 1'
#
loop_
_entity.id
_entity.type
_entity.pdbx_description
1 polymer ?
#
loop_
_entity_poly.entity_id
_entity_poly.type
_entity_poly.pdbx_seq_one_letter_code
_entity_poly.pdbx_strand_id
1 'polypeptide(L)'
;MFDHLVDLTEPICQCIDADKAAMVLFDTSGIETWVTENNLKYPNRIIKHLKTFKKTHNLDQSYDPYKVAYGSMPSHSATNPAIQKMYINGHFCYTFKFGIIVNELGIIRDITFYNKNFLKSHPDIVIEKKSDFPDEDKSLSL
;
A
#
# COMPACT_ATOMS: atom_id res chain seq x y z
N MET A 1 6.36 -4.42 22.90
CA MET A 1 6.19 -3.03 23.41
C MET A 1 4.79 -2.53 23.11
N PHE A 2 4.28 -2.71 21.88
CA PHE A 2 2.91 -2.35 21.53
C PHE A 2 1.86 -3.17 22.29
N ASP A 3 2.09 -4.48 22.46
CA ASP A 3 1.18 -5.39 23.19
C ASP A 3 0.89 -4.93 24.62
N HIS A 4 1.88 -4.34 25.30
CA HIS A 4 1.70 -3.82 26.65
C HIS A 4 0.77 -2.59 26.68
N LEU A 5 0.69 -1.79 25.61
CA LEU A 5 -0.27 -0.69 25.54
C LEU A 5 -1.70 -1.22 25.39
N VAL A 6 -1.86 -2.32 24.66
CA VAL A 6 -3.14 -3.01 24.50
C VAL A 6 -3.64 -3.50 25.87
N ASP A 7 -2.78 -4.18 26.62
CA ASP A 7 -3.10 -4.67 27.97
C ASP A 7 -3.50 -3.55 28.94
N LEU A 8 -2.83 -2.40 28.85
CA LEU A 8 -3.13 -1.23 29.69
C LEU A 8 -4.44 -0.53 29.30
N THR A 9 -4.71 -0.44 28.01
CA THR A 9 -5.87 0.31 27.48
C THR A 9 -7.14 -0.52 27.45
N GLU A 10 -7.05 -1.85 27.44
CA GLU A 10 -8.22 -2.74 27.35
C GLU A 10 -9.22 -2.56 28.50
N PRO A 11 -8.82 -2.61 29.79
CA PRO A 11 -9.78 -2.41 30.88
C PRO A 11 -10.43 -1.01 30.83
N ILE A 12 -9.70 0.00 30.34
CA ILE A 12 -10.21 1.36 30.21
C ILE A 12 -11.26 1.43 29.10
N CYS A 13 -10.99 0.81 27.95
CA CYS A 13 -11.94 0.73 26.83
C CYS A 13 -13.24 0.04 27.28
N GLN A 14 -13.14 -1.08 27.99
CA GLN A 14 -14.28 -1.83 28.51
C GLN A 14 -15.12 -1.01 29.50
N CYS A 15 -14.47 -0.20 30.34
CA CYS A 15 -15.16 0.71 31.26
C CYS A 15 -15.87 1.88 30.55
N ILE A 16 -15.38 2.32 29.40
CA ILE A 16 -15.99 3.42 28.62
C ILE A 16 -17.22 2.90 27.87
N ASP A 17 -17.04 1.84 27.10
CA ASP A 17 -18.08 1.24 26.27
C ASP A 17 -17.63 -0.16 25.85
N ALA A 18 -18.18 -1.18 26.51
CA ALA A 18 -17.81 -2.57 26.30
C ALA A 18 -18.11 -3.06 24.87
N ASP A 19 -19.22 -2.60 24.29
CA ASP A 19 -19.62 -3.00 22.93
C ASP A 19 -18.61 -2.45 21.91
N LYS A 20 -18.26 -1.17 22.02
CA LYS A 20 -17.26 -0.53 21.13
C LYS A 20 -15.85 -1.05 21.35
N ALA A 21 -15.52 -1.42 22.59
CA ALA A 21 -14.23 -2.01 22.92
C ALA A 21 -14.07 -3.41 22.30
N ALA A 22 -15.16 -4.19 22.22
CA ALA A 22 -15.16 -5.53 21.65
C ALA A 22 -15.17 -5.54 20.11
N MET A 23 -15.64 -4.46 19.47
CA MET A 23 -15.61 -4.35 18.02
C MET A 23 -14.19 -4.14 17.49
N VAL A 24 -13.91 -4.75 16.34
CA VAL A 24 -12.58 -4.75 15.72
C VAL A 24 -12.70 -4.32 14.25
N LEU A 25 -11.98 -3.26 13.90
CA LEU A 25 -11.83 -2.75 12.54
C LEU A 25 -10.41 -3.03 12.06
N PHE A 26 -10.30 -3.58 10.86
CA PHE A 26 -9.04 -3.83 10.19
C PHE A 26 -8.89 -2.91 8.99
N ASP A 27 -7.71 -2.32 8.84
CA ASP A 27 -7.33 -1.55 7.66
C ASP A 27 -5.89 -1.85 7.25
N THR A 28 -5.54 -1.54 6.00
CA THR A 28 -4.15 -1.60 5.52
C THR A 28 -3.65 -0.20 5.23
N SER A 29 -2.45 0.10 5.73
CA SER A 29 -1.80 1.38 5.51
C SER A 29 -0.35 1.20 5.06
N GLY A 30 0.31 2.30 4.75
CA GLY A 30 1.67 2.32 4.23
C GLY A 30 2.48 3.47 4.80
N ILE A 31 3.69 3.18 5.28
CA ILE A 31 4.66 4.21 5.64
C ILE A 31 5.46 4.57 4.39
N GLU A 32 5.31 5.79 3.89
CA GLU A 32 6.08 6.27 2.73
C GLU A 32 7.58 6.29 3.02
N THR A 33 8.36 5.87 2.03
CA THR A 33 9.80 5.71 2.18
C THR A 33 10.58 6.71 1.32
N TRP A 34 11.79 7.05 1.75
CA TRP A 34 12.71 7.85 0.94
C TRP A 34 13.44 6.98 -0.08
N VAL A 35 12.75 6.62 -1.17
CA VAL A 35 13.31 5.88 -2.31
C VAL A 35 13.22 6.69 -3.60
N THR A 36 14.04 6.31 -4.59
CA THR A 36 14.11 7.04 -5.86
C THR A 36 12.77 7.08 -6.58
N GLU A 37 11.99 6.01 -6.46
CA GLU A 37 10.70 5.85 -7.11
C GLU A 37 9.63 6.81 -6.59
N ASN A 38 9.75 7.30 -5.34
CA ASN A 38 8.86 8.31 -4.75
C ASN A 38 9.24 9.74 -5.15
N ASN A 39 10.43 9.95 -5.72
CA ASN A 39 10.80 11.26 -6.25
C ASN A 39 9.99 11.53 -7.53
N LEU A 40 9.22 12.63 -7.56
CA LEU A 40 8.41 13.03 -8.73
C LEU A 40 9.20 13.06 -10.06
N LYS A 41 10.53 13.27 -10.03
CA LYS A 41 11.38 13.23 -11.23
C LYS A 41 11.43 11.83 -11.86
N TYR A 42 11.30 10.76 -11.07
CA TYR A 42 11.37 9.39 -11.53
C TYR A 42 10.22 9.02 -12.49
N PRO A 43 8.92 9.08 -12.09
CA PRO A 43 7.83 8.78 -13.01
C PRO A 43 7.78 9.78 -14.17
N ASN A 44 8.10 11.06 -13.94
CA ASN A 44 8.14 12.07 -14.99
C ASN A 44 9.16 11.75 -16.10
N ARG A 45 10.31 11.18 -15.75
CA ARG A 45 11.32 10.73 -16.72
C ARG A 45 10.79 9.59 -17.59
N ILE A 46 10.02 8.65 -17.02
CA ILE A 46 9.40 7.54 -17.74
C ILE A 46 8.31 8.08 -18.68
N ILE A 47 7.39 8.89 -18.15
CA ILE A 47 6.30 9.52 -18.92
C ILE A 47 6.85 10.32 -20.10
N LYS A 48 7.95 11.08 -19.91
CA LYS A 48 8.58 11.83 -21.00
C LYS A 48 9.08 10.91 -22.13
N HIS A 49 9.73 9.80 -21.80
CA HIS A 49 10.14 8.81 -22.81
C HIS A 49 8.95 8.21 -23.55
N LEU A 50 7.89 7.82 -22.82
CA LEU A 50 6.70 7.23 -23.43
C LEU A 50 5.92 8.22 -24.30
N LYS A 51 5.91 9.51 -23.95
CA LYS A 51 5.35 10.57 -24.81
C LYS A 51 6.13 10.73 -26.11
N THR A 52 7.47 10.69 -26.04
CA THR A 52 8.31 10.72 -27.25
C THR A 52 8.06 9.47 -28.09
N PHE A 53 8.00 8.30 -27.47
CA PHE A 53 7.70 7.02 -28.14
C PHE A 53 6.36 7.07 -28.89
N LYS A 54 5.28 7.55 -28.23
CA LYS A 54 3.96 7.75 -28.86
C LYS A 54 4.06 8.57 -30.15
N LYS A 55 4.82 9.67 -30.11
CA LYS A 55 4.99 10.59 -31.24
C LYS A 55 5.82 9.96 -32.37
N THR A 56 6.96 9.36 -32.05
CA THR A 56 7.86 8.77 -33.06
C THR A 56 7.23 7.60 -33.79
N HIS A 57 6.38 6.82 -33.10
CA HIS A 57 5.71 5.65 -33.66
C HIS A 57 4.28 5.93 -34.15
N ASN A 58 3.83 7.20 -34.15
CA ASN A 58 2.47 7.60 -34.56
C ASN A 58 1.36 6.74 -33.93
N LEU A 59 1.52 6.37 -32.65
CA LEU A 59 0.53 5.57 -31.94
C LEU A 59 -0.77 6.38 -31.77
N ASP A 60 -1.90 5.68 -31.87
CA ASP A 60 -3.22 6.29 -31.78
C ASP A 60 -3.54 6.84 -30.36
N GLN A 61 -4.74 7.39 -30.22
CA GLN A 61 -5.18 7.96 -28.94
C GLN A 61 -5.49 6.94 -27.85
N SER A 62 -5.65 5.66 -28.17
CA SER A 62 -5.81 4.59 -27.19
C SER A 62 -4.53 4.36 -26.37
N TYR A 63 -3.36 4.74 -26.91
CA TYR A 63 -2.11 4.71 -26.15
C TYR A 63 -2.03 5.89 -25.18
N ASP A 64 -2.21 5.61 -23.88
CA ASP A 64 -2.01 6.56 -22.79
C ASP A 64 -0.61 6.39 -22.15
N PRO A 65 0.34 7.32 -22.38
CA PRO A 65 1.67 7.28 -21.79
C PRO A 65 1.66 7.29 -20.25
N TYR A 66 0.63 7.85 -19.61
CA TYR A 66 0.53 7.87 -18.15
C TYR A 66 0.15 6.49 -17.62
N LYS A 67 -0.94 5.91 -18.14
CA LYS A 67 -1.37 4.56 -17.79
C LYS A 67 -0.23 3.54 -17.97
N VAL A 68 0.47 3.61 -19.11
CA VAL A 68 1.61 2.73 -19.41
C VAL A 68 2.79 2.98 -18.46
N ALA A 69 3.10 4.25 -18.13
CA ALA A 69 4.18 4.55 -17.19
C ALA A 69 3.92 3.87 -15.84
N TYR A 70 2.74 4.06 -15.26
CA TYR A 70 2.41 3.52 -13.94
C TYR A 70 2.35 1.99 -13.91
N GLY A 71 1.87 1.36 -14.99
CA GLY A 71 1.93 -0.08 -15.16
C GLY A 71 3.36 -0.60 -15.26
N SER A 72 4.24 0.12 -15.98
CA SER A 72 5.65 -0.27 -16.13
C SER A 72 6.51 -0.08 -14.88
N MET A 73 6.03 0.68 -13.88
CA MET A 73 6.80 0.92 -12.67
C MET A 73 6.94 -0.37 -11.84
N PRO A 74 8.13 -0.63 -11.26
CA PRO A 74 8.38 -1.82 -10.44
C PRO A 74 7.33 -2.06 -9.35
N SER A 75 7.06 -3.32 -9.01
CA SER A 75 6.14 -3.65 -7.90
C SER A 75 6.75 -3.37 -6.52
N HIS A 76 8.07 -3.23 -6.44
CA HIS A 76 8.80 -2.90 -5.22
C HIS A 76 10.00 -1.99 -5.53
N SER A 77 10.52 -1.31 -4.51
CA SER A 77 11.69 -0.44 -4.71
C SER A 77 12.92 -1.24 -5.10
N ALA A 78 13.79 -0.64 -5.89
CA ALA A 78 15.09 -1.21 -6.25
C ALA A 78 16.03 -1.37 -5.04
N THR A 79 15.89 -0.52 -4.00
CA THR A 79 16.80 -0.55 -2.83
C THR A 79 16.37 -1.55 -1.77
N ASN A 80 15.07 -1.84 -1.66
CA ASN A 80 14.54 -2.81 -0.70
C ASN A 80 13.22 -3.43 -1.20
N PRO A 81 13.19 -4.75 -1.49
CA PRO A 81 11.97 -5.44 -1.93
C PRO A 81 10.81 -5.44 -0.92
N ALA A 82 11.05 -5.13 0.36
CA ALA A 82 9.99 -4.97 1.35
C ALA A 82 9.21 -3.65 1.19
N ILE A 83 9.75 -2.70 0.42
CA ILE A 83 9.08 -1.44 0.08
C ILE A 83 8.28 -1.71 -1.20
N GLN A 84 6.96 -1.73 -1.10
CA GLN A 84 6.06 -2.11 -2.18
C GLN A 84 5.39 -0.89 -2.81
N LYS A 85 5.09 -0.98 -4.12
CA LYS A 85 4.27 0.00 -4.83
C LYS A 85 2.81 -0.09 -4.33
N MET A 86 2.28 1.02 -3.83
CA MET A 86 0.89 1.17 -3.39
C MET A 86 0.28 2.41 -4.02
N TYR A 87 -1.05 2.38 -4.18
CA TYR A 87 -1.83 3.55 -4.55
C TYR A 87 -2.54 4.05 -3.30
N ILE A 88 -2.07 5.18 -2.75
CA ILE A 88 -2.57 5.75 -1.49
C ILE A 88 -2.92 7.21 -1.75
N ASN A 89 -4.09 7.66 -1.30
CA ASN A 89 -4.53 9.06 -1.41
C ASN A 89 -4.38 9.65 -2.83
N GLY A 90 -4.79 8.89 -3.85
CA GLY A 90 -4.83 9.38 -5.23
C GLY A 90 -3.48 9.40 -5.97
N HIS A 91 -2.41 8.87 -5.40
CA HIS A 91 -1.11 8.77 -6.08
C HIS A 91 -0.39 7.46 -5.76
N PHE A 92 0.56 7.10 -6.64
CA PHE A 92 1.45 5.97 -6.40
C PHE A 92 2.61 6.36 -5.52
N CYS A 93 2.88 5.53 -4.53
CA CYS A 93 4.03 5.64 -3.64
C CYS A 93 4.59 4.25 -3.30
N TYR A 94 5.83 4.24 -2.85
CA TYR A 94 6.58 3.07 -2.43
C TYR A 94 6.69 3.12 -0.91
N THR A 95 6.02 2.17 -0.26
CA THR A 95 5.77 2.22 1.18
C THR A 95 6.13 0.89 1.85
N PHE A 96 6.37 0.92 3.16
CA PHE A 96 6.25 -0.28 3.98
C PHE A 96 4.77 -0.52 4.28
N LYS A 97 4.22 -1.60 3.72
CA LYS A 97 2.82 -2.00 3.95
C LYS A 97 2.67 -2.64 5.33
N PHE A 98 1.64 -2.24 6.06
CA PHE A 98 1.27 -2.82 7.34
C PHE A 98 -0.25 -2.91 7.47
N GLY A 99 -0.72 -3.90 8.21
CA GLY A 99 -2.08 -3.99 8.71
C GLY A 99 -2.18 -3.28 10.05
N ILE A 100 -3.30 -2.60 10.27
CA ILE A 100 -3.64 -2.00 11.54
C ILE A 100 -4.99 -2.54 12.00
N ILE A 101 -5.06 -2.88 13.28
CA ILE A 101 -6.31 -3.27 13.93
C ILE A 101 -6.65 -2.18 14.94
N VAL A 102 -7.86 -1.65 14.89
CA VAL A 102 -8.38 -0.66 15.84
C VAL A 102 -9.72 -1.10 16.39
N ASN A 103 -10.05 -0.73 17.63
CA ASN A 103 -11.41 -0.89 18.12
C ASN A 103 -12.30 0.28 17.68
N GLU A 104 -13.61 0.20 17.95
CA GLU A 104 -14.56 1.26 17.56
C GLU A 104 -14.41 2.54 18.41
N LEU A 105 -13.61 2.50 19.47
CA LEU A 105 -13.17 3.68 20.22
C LEU A 105 -11.94 4.36 19.58
N GLY A 106 -11.42 3.83 18.46
CA GLY A 106 -10.26 4.37 17.76
C GLY A 106 -8.91 4.03 18.41
N ILE A 107 -8.89 3.10 19.37
CA ILE A 107 -7.66 2.64 20.03
C ILE A 107 -7.05 1.52 19.21
N ILE A 108 -5.77 1.66 18.88
CA ILE A 108 -5.01 0.68 18.11
C ILE A 108 -4.78 -0.57 18.96
N ARG A 109 -5.13 -1.73 18.39
CA ARG A 109 -5.07 -3.06 19.00
C ARG A 109 -3.95 -3.93 18.45
N ASP A 110 -3.54 -3.71 17.20
CA ASP A 110 -2.37 -4.36 16.60
C ASP A 110 -1.80 -3.54 15.44
N ILE A 111 -0.50 -3.65 15.21
CA ILE A 111 0.18 -3.14 14.01
C ILE A 111 1.13 -4.23 13.50
N THR A 112 0.82 -4.77 12.32
CA THR A 112 1.57 -5.89 11.74
C THR A 112 2.17 -5.52 10.38
N PHE A 113 3.49 -5.59 10.27
CA PHE A 113 4.21 -5.32 9.01
C PHE A 113 4.27 -6.56 8.11
N TYR A 114 3.89 -6.41 6.84
CA TYR A 114 3.92 -7.48 5.85
C TYR A 114 5.31 -7.67 5.24
N ASN A 115 6.30 -7.90 6.10
CA ASN A 115 7.67 -8.17 5.70
C ASN A 115 7.85 -9.64 5.24
N LYS A 116 9.05 -9.96 4.75
CA LYS A 116 9.37 -11.31 4.27
C LYS A 116 9.16 -12.40 5.33
N ASN A 117 9.41 -12.12 6.61
CA ASN A 117 9.24 -13.10 7.67
C ASN A 117 7.76 -13.35 7.94
N PHE A 118 6.94 -12.30 7.96
CA PHE A 118 5.49 -12.39 8.09
C PHE A 118 4.86 -13.21 6.96
N LEU A 119 5.26 -12.94 5.72
CA LEU A 119 4.75 -13.69 4.55
C LEU A 119 5.22 -15.15 4.54
N LYS A 120 6.40 -15.44 5.10
CA LYS A 120 6.88 -16.82 5.28
C LYS A 120 6.10 -17.57 6.35
N SER A 121 5.69 -16.89 7.42
CA SER A 121 4.91 -17.50 8.50
C SER A 121 3.42 -17.65 8.18
N HIS A 122 2.93 -16.95 7.16
CA HIS A 122 1.53 -16.99 6.69
C HIS A 122 1.48 -17.33 5.19
N PRO A 123 1.80 -18.58 4.80
CA PRO A 123 1.82 -19.00 3.40
C PRO A 123 0.43 -19.02 2.74
N ASP A 124 -0.62 -18.97 3.55
CA ASP A 124 -2.02 -18.80 3.17
C ASP A 124 -2.34 -17.43 2.56
N ILE A 125 -1.51 -16.41 2.83
CA ILE A 125 -1.65 -15.07 2.25
C ILE A 125 -1.14 -15.11 0.81
N VAL A 126 -2.06 -15.25 -0.14
CA VAL A 126 -1.77 -15.15 -1.57
C VAL A 126 -1.48 -13.69 -1.91
N ILE A 127 -0.24 -13.40 -2.31
CA ILE A 127 0.11 -12.09 -2.87
C ILE A 127 -0.44 -12.06 -4.29
N GLU A 128 -1.67 -11.58 -4.45
CA GLU A 128 -2.22 -11.35 -5.78
C GLU A 128 -1.32 -10.38 -6.55
N LYS A 129 -1.03 -10.76 -7.80
CA LYS A 129 -0.24 -9.93 -8.69
C LYS A 129 -1.13 -8.74 -9.07
N LYS A 130 -0.88 -7.59 -8.43
CA LYS A 130 -1.54 -6.32 -8.73
C LYS A 130 -1.63 -6.09 -10.24
N SER A 131 -2.79 -5.63 -10.68
CA SER A 131 -3.01 -5.26 -12.07
C SER A 131 -1.99 -4.20 -12.49
N ASP A 132 -1.60 -4.19 -13.76
CA ASP A 132 -0.77 -3.12 -14.32
C ASP A 132 -1.52 -1.76 -14.32
N PHE A 133 -2.80 -1.74 -13.92
CA PHE A 133 -3.67 -0.58 -14.02
C PHE A 133 -4.22 -0.11 -12.66
N PRO A 134 -3.94 1.16 -12.26
CA PRO A 134 -4.39 1.73 -10.97
C PRO A 134 -5.90 1.70 -10.75
N ASP A 135 -6.68 1.86 -11.82
CA ASP A 135 -8.14 1.93 -11.73
C ASP A 135 -8.78 0.56 -11.44
N GLU A 136 -8.08 -0.52 -11.79
CA GLU A 136 -8.52 -1.90 -11.54
C GLU A 136 -8.12 -2.36 -10.12
N ASP A 137 -7.02 -1.83 -9.59
CA ASP A 137 -6.55 -2.08 -8.21
C ASP A 137 -7.32 -1.25 -7.15
N LYS A 138 -8.32 -0.44 -7.55
CA LYS A 138 -9.19 0.31 -6.60
C LYS A 138 -10.23 -0.58 -5.91
N SER A 139 -10.48 -1.78 -6.43
CA SER A 139 -11.36 -2.76 -5.77
C SER A 139 -10.55 -3.69 -4.88
N LEU A 140 -10.88 -3.68 -3.59
CA LEU A 140 -10.61 -4.82 -2.71
C LEU A 140 -11.50 -5.97 -3.19
N SER A 141 -10.96 -6.87 -4.03
CA SER A 141 -11.51 -8.22 -4.10
C SER A 141 -11.15 -8.92 -2.80
N LEU A 142 -12.18 -9.10 -1.96
CA LEU A 142 -12.19 -10.03 -0.83
C LEU A 142 -12.20 -11.48 -1.35
#